data_AF-A0A535C7T8-F1
#
_entry.id   AF-A0A535C7T8-F1
#
_cell.length_a   1.000
_cell.length_b   1.000
_cell.length_c   1.000
_cell.angle_alpha   90.00
_cell.angle_beta   90.00
_cell.angle_gamma   90.00
#
_symmetry.space_group_name_H-M   'P 1'
#
loop_
_entity.id
_entity.type
_entity.pdbx_description
1 polymer ?
#
loop_
_entity_poly.entity_id
_entity_poly.type
_entity_poly.pdbx_seq_one_letter_code
_entity_poly.pdbx_strand_id
1 'polypeptide(L)'
;MDDAARVRLQIRAVITVYRAEMSRLKAWKPSGETSEKYAKSLRARCIDILDAARAELDGSAPWHPDVLTELANARAEISAGD
;
A
#
# COMPACT_ATOMS: atom_id res chain seq x y z
N MET A 1 21.77 11.86 6.47
CA MET A 1 20.30 11.73 6.42
C MET A 1 19.95 10.64 7.39
N ASP A 2 19.15 10.93 8.41
CA ASP A 2 18.77 9.97 9.45
C ASP A 2 18.11 8.74 8.81
N ASP A 3 18.55 7.54 9.18
CA ASP A 3 18.09 6.28 8.59
C ASP A 3 16.59 6.10 8.81
N ALA A 4 16.09 6.52 9.98
CA ALA A 4 14.65 6.53 10.26
C ALA A 4 13.88 7.50 9.35
N ALA A 5 14.45 8.67 9.03
CA ALA A 5 13.83 9.63 8.11
C ALA A 5 13.78 9.10 6.67
N ARG A 6 14.82 8.37 6.24
CA ARG A 6 14.89 7.71 4.94
C ARG A 6 13.86 6.58 4.83
N VAL A 7 13.72 5.75 5.85
CA VAL A 7 12.73 4.66 5.86
C VAL A 7 11.29 5.22 5.89
N ARG A 8 11.02 6.27 6.68
CA ARG A 8 9.71 6.96 6.66
C ARG A 8 9.37 7.51 5.27
N LEU A 9 10.36 8.00 4.53
CA LEU A 9 10.17 8.45 3.15
C LEU A 9 9.84 7.29 2.21
N GLN A 10 10.51 6.14 2.37
CA GLN A 10 10.20 4.93 1.60
C GLN A 10 8.76 4.43 1.86
N ILE A 11 8.33 4.38 3.13
CA ILE A 11 6.95 4.03 3.50
C ILE A 11 5.93 4.94 2.79
N ARG A 12 6.15 6.27 2.84
CA ARG A 12 5.28 7.24 2.16
C ARG A 12 5.25 7.06 0.64
N ALA A 13 6.40 6.75 0.04
CA ALA A 13 6.50 6.50 -1.39
C ALA A 13 5.69 5.27 -1.80
N VAL A 14 5.79 4.16 -1.05
CA VAL A 14 5.03 2.92 -1.33
C VAL A 14 3.53 3.16 -1.26
N ILE A 15 3.05 3.88 -0.23
CA ILE A 15 1.62 4.21 -0.08
C ILE A 15 1.14 5.09 -1.26
N THR A 16 1.96 6.05 -1.67
CA THR A 16 1.64 6.94 -2.80
C THR A 16 1.54 6.16 -4.11
N VAL A 17 2.49 5.26 -4.38
CA VAL A 17 2.46 4.39 -5.55
C VAL A 17 1.24 3.46 -5.53
N TYR A 18 0.92 2.87 -4.38
CA TYR A 18 -0.26 2.03 -4.22
C TYR A 18 -1.54 2.78 -4.62
N ARG A 19 -1.72 4.01 -4.12
CA ARG A 19 -2.88 4.85 -4.46
C ARG A 19 -2.93 5.16 -5.96
N ALA A 20 -1.81 5.55 -6.55
CA ALA A 20 -1.74 5.86 -7.97
C ALA A 20 -2.11 4.65 -8.86
N GLU A 21 -1.62 3.47 -8.52
CA GLU A 21 -1.94 2.23 -9.24
C GLU A 21 -3.41 1.81 -9.07
N MET A 22 -3.99 1.99 -7.87
CA MET A 22 -5.43 1.74 -7.67
C MET A 22 -6.30 2.73 -8.47
N SER A 23 -5.91 4.00 -8.57
CA SER A 23 -6.59 4.97 -9.45
C SER A 23 -6.48 4.59 -10.92
N ARG A 24 -5.31 4.12 -11.37
CA ARG A 24 -5.10 3.61 -12.74
C ARG A 24 -5.97 2.39 -13.02
N LEU A 25 -6.05 1.46 -12.07
CA LEU A 25 -6.91 0.28 -12.16
C LEU A 25 -8.39 0.66 -12.30
N LYS A 26 -8.86 1.64 -11.50
CA LYS A 26 -10.23 2.17 -11.60
C LYS A 26 -10.50 2.79 -12.97
N ALA A 27 -9.54 3.55 -13.52
CA ALA A 27 -9.67 4.18 -14.83
C ALA A 27 -9.66 3.16 -15.99
N TRP A 28 -8.82 2.13 -15.88
CA TRP A 28 -8.68 1.08 -16.91
C TRP A 28 -9.91 0.16 -17.00
N LYS A 29 -10.68 -0.01 -15.91
CA LYS A 29 -11.89 -0.85 -15.84
C LYS A 29 -11.72 -2.25 -16.46
N PRO A 30 -10.69 -3.03 -16.07
CA PRO A 30 -10.58 -4.41 -16.52
C PRO A 30 -11.72 -5.27 -15.96
N SER A 31 -11.90 -6.48 -16.49
CA SER A 31 -12.88 -7.43 -15.96
C SER A 31 -12.70 -7.64 -14.45
N GLY A 32 -13.81 -7.90 -13.73
CA GLY A 32 -13.80 -7.98 -12.25
C GLY A 32 -12.72 -8.90 -11.69
N GLU A 33 -12.57 -10.11 -12.25
CA GLU A 33 -11.52 -11.07 -11.85
C GLU A 33 -10.10 -10.51 -12.07
N THR A 34 -9.86 -9.85 -13.20
CA THR A 34 -8.55 -9.23 -13.51
C THR A 34 -8.26 -8.07 -12.56
N SER A 35 -9.27 -7.25 -12.27
CA SER A 35 -9.18 -6.14 -11.32
C SER A 35 -8.82 -6.63 -9.92
N GLU A 36 -9.54 -7.63 -9.42
CA GLU A 36 -9.31 -8.20 -8.09
C GLU A 36 -7.95 -8.87 -7.98
N LYS A 37 -7.54 -9.65 -9.00
CA LYS A 37 -6.22 -10.30 -9.03
C LYS A 37 -5.09 -9.26 -9.02
N TYR A 38 -5.22 -8.19 -9.80
CA TYR A 38 -4.25 -7.11 -9.83
C TYR A 38 -4.19 -6.38 -8.47
N ALA A 39 -5.33 -5.97 -7.92
CA ALA A 39 -5.41 -5.29 -6.63
C ALA A 39 -4.84 -6.13 -5.49
N LYS A 40 -5.12 -7.44 -5.47
CA LYS A 40 -4.58 -8.38 -4.48
C LYS A 40 -3.06 -8.53 -4.60
N SER A 41 -2.54 -8.69 -5.82
CA SER A 41 -1.09 -8.83 -6.05
C SER A 41 -0.34 -7.56 -5.70
N LEU A 42 -0.87 -6.40 -6.07
CA LEU A 42 -0.30 -5.10 -5.72
C LEU A 42 -0.28 -4.89 -4.21
N ARG A 43 -1.38 -5.19 -3.52
CA ARG A 43 -1.47 -5.10 -2.06
C ARG A 43 -0.43 -5.99 -1.37
N ALA A 44 -0.28 -7.24 -1.80
CA ALA A 44 0.69 -8.17 -1.22
C ALA A 44 2.12 -7.61 -1.33
N ARG A 45 2.52 -7.16 -2.54
CA ARG A 45 3.85 -6.57 -2.76
C ARG A 45 4.08 -5.31 -1.91
N CYS A 46 3.08 -4.44 -1.79
CA CYS A 46 3.20 -3.25 -0.95
C CYS A 46 3.38 -3.62 0.52
N ILE A 47 2.66 -4.63 1.02
CA ILE A 47 2.82 -5.13 2.38
C ILE A 47 4.24 -5.68 2.58
N ASP A 48 4.74 -6.51 1.66
CA ASP A 48 6.10 -7.07 1.78
C ASP A 48 7.18 -5.98 1.88
N ILE A 49 7.06 -4.91 1.07
CA ILE A 49 7.99 -3.78 1.09
C ILE A 49 7.86 -2.97 2.38
N LEU A 50 6.63 -2.73 2.85
CA LEU A 50 6.37 -1.99 4.08
C LEU A 50 6.85 -2.75 5.31
N ASP A 51 6.68 -4.07 5.34
CA ASP A 51 7.15 -4.93 6.42
C ASP A 51 8.69 -4.96 6.46
N ALA A 52 9.36 -5.06 5.30
CA ALA A 52 10.82 -4.97 5.22
C ALA A 52 11.34 -3.60 5.69
N ALA A 53 10.73 -2.51 5.21
CA ALA A 53 11.09 -1.15 5.63
C ALA A 53 10.87 -0.94 7.15
N ARG A 54 9.77 -1.44 7.71
CA ARG A 54 9.50 -1.32 9.15
C ARG A 54 10.42 -2.19 10.02
N ALA A 55 10.82 -3.36 9.53
CA ALA A 55 11.83 -4.19 10.21
C ALA A 55 13.17 -3.45 10.35
N GLU A 56 13.56 -2.66 9.35
CA GLU A 56 14.76 -1.81 9.40
C GLU A 56 14.64 -0.63 10.39
N LEU A 57 13.42 -0.16 10.67
CA LEU A 57 13.16 0.98 11.56
C LEU A 57 13.21 0.62 13.05
N ASP A 58 12.52 -0.46 13.44
CA ASP A 58 12.27 -0.78 14.86
C ASP A 58 12.72 -2.19 15.26
N GLY A 59 13.32 -2.97 14.35
CA GLY A 59 13.80 -4.33 14.62
C GLY A 59 12.69 -5.37 14.88
N SER A 60 11.42 -4.96 14.81
CA SER A 60 10.25 -5.82 14.98
C SER A 60 9.53 -6.00 13.65
N ALA A 61 9.34 -7.25 13.22
CA ALA A 61 8.25 -7.60 12.32
C ALA A 61 7.41 -8.71 12.99
N PRO A 62 6.07 -8.80 12.78
CA PRO A 62 5.22 -7.98 11.92
C PRO A 62 3.86 -7.53 12.59
N TRP A 63 3.15 -6.59 11.94
CA TRP A 63 1.76 -6.11 12.18
C TRP A 63 1.50 -5.10 13.32
N HIS A 64 1.60 -3.80 12.98
CA HIS A 64 0.82 -2.76 13.68
C HIS A 64 -0.49 -2.46 12.91
N PRO A 65 -1.65 -2.34 13.59
CA PRO A 65 -2.98 -2.14 12.97
C PRO A 65 -3.12 -0.88 12.10
N ASP A 66 -2.25 0.12 12.31
CA ASP A 66 -2.29 1.44 11.69
C ASP A 66 -2.15 1.40 10.16
N VAL A 67 -1.25 0.56 9.63
CA VAL A 67 -1.03 0.42 8.18
C VAL A 67 -2.20 -0.28 7.48
N LEU A 68 -2.82 -1.26 8.14
CA LEU A 68 -4.01 -1.90 7.59
C LEU A 68 -5.16 -0.91 7.52
N THR A 69 -5.29 -0.04 8.52
CA THR A 69 -6.28 1.04 8.52
C THR A 69 -6.01 2.01 7.38
N GLU A 70 -4.77 2.44 7.13
CA GLU A 70 -4.47 3.30 5.98
C GLU A 70 -4.73 2.63 4.62
N LEU A 71 -4.37 1.36 4.47
CA LEU A 71 -4.65 0.60 3.24
C LEU A 71 -6.14 0.35 3.05
N ALA A 72 -6.88 0.09 4.13
CA ALA A 72 -8.33 -0.06 4.09
C ALA A 72 -9.03 1.26 3.75
N ASN A 73 -8.58 2.38 4.34
CA ASN A 73 -9.10 3.71 4.04
C ASN A 73 -8.83 4.10 2.58
N ALA A 74 -7.60 3.88 2.08
CA ALA A 74 -7.27 4.13 0.69
C ALA A 74 -8.14 3.31 -0.28
N ARG A 75 -8.49 2.07 0.08
CA ARG A 75 -9.43 1.25 -0.70
C ARG A 75 -10.86 1.78 -0.62
N ALA A 76 -11.30 2.22 0.56
CA ALA A 76 -12.65 2.74 0.79
C ALA A 76 -12.89 4.07 0.06
N GLU A 77 -11.91 4.99 0.06
CA GLU A 77 -11.97 6.27 -0.66
C GLU A 77 -12.24 6.08 -2.16
N ILE A 78 -11.69 5.01 -2.76
CA ILE A 78 -11.87 4.70 -4.18
C ILE A 78 -13.25 4.09 -4.46
N SER A 79 -13.80 3.36 -3.47
CA SER A 79 -15.11 2.68 -3.55
C SER A 79 -16.30 3.58 -3.23
N ALA A 80 -16.11 4.67 -2.47
CA ALA A 80 -17.15 5.61 -2.08
C ALA A 80 -17.27 6.83 -3.02
N GLY A 81 -16.36 6.94 -4.00
CA GLY A 81 -16.39 7.96 -5.05
C GLY A 81 -17.10 7.53 -6.33
N ASP A 82 -18.05 6.60 -6.23
CA ASP A 82 -19.09 6.29 -7.22
C ASP A 82 -20.45 6.78 -6.66
#